data_AF-A0A2R7IR96-F1
#
_entry.id   AF-A0A2R7IR96-F1
#
_cell.length_a   1.000
_cell.length_b   1.000
_cell.length_c   1.000
_cell.angle_alpha   90.00
_cell.angle_beta   90.00
_cell.angle_gamma   90.00
#
_symmetry.space_group_name_H-M   'P 1'
#
loop_
_entity.id
_entity.type
_entity.pdbx_description
1 polymer ?
#
loop_
_entity_poly.entity_id
_entity_poly.type
_entity_poly.pdbx_seq_one_letter_code
_entity_poly.pdbx_strand_id
1 'polypeptide(L)'
;MKLTRAILLLSCVAAGPALAEPKPAAPSQTLIRNVHVFDGVRQQGERSVLIEGKTIADMDYHGKVSATMRVVDGRGKTLLPGLIDSHVHAYAGQDDALLFGVTTQLDMFSPPESTRAVRERMARGENATMADIFTAGFLATVPKGHGTEYGLPVPTLTKPEEADAWVAARIAEGSDYIKIIDEPGTIIGRPVPTLDAATIRALVVAAHKRGKLAVVHAQTLATATESINAGADGLAHLFADQDGGAAFAKLAKDKGVFIVPTYAVLEVFSGRSGTATLLDHKALSGFLPKAAVSTVRQTFGRDRSAMLDATEAANLAQLVKAGVPILAGTDAGNPGTWYGLSLHRELDLLVKGGLSPTQALSAATAAPAKAFRLTDRGRIAKGLKADLLLVNGDPTSTIAAVHDIVEIWKDGEAISALRAARRAAIANEAVVRTPTPITLPTDGRIARFSVVDGKVAMAVPFGAGWSESTDFILGGSSSVTTTLGGMAPNGQAALVLTGAIKPGYIAPWAGIAFYPGAQPFRPANLGAAKALRFWARGEGKSFAVMGFSTSGGQRPGVSPITVGKEWTEVTLRLADLANFDPTTAQMLLIGAVQQDGPFRLEIADVRLLDQ
;
A
#
# COMPACT_ATOMS: atom_id res chain seq x y z
N MET A 1 -72.45 -33.97 -16.30
CA MET A 1 -71.66 -33.24 -17.32
C MET A 1 -71.22 -31.91 -16.73
N LYS A 2 -69.94 -31.81 -16.34
CA LYS A 2 -69.09 -30.62 -16.11
C LYS A 2 -67.88 -31.12 -15.31
N LEU A 3 -66.85 -31.60 -16.02
CA LEU A 3 -65.57 -32.03 -15.44
C LEU A 3 -64.74 -30.77 -15.15
N THR A 4 -64.45 -30.55 -13.87
CA THR A 4 -63.54 -29.49 -13.39
C THR A 4 -62.13 -30.09 -13.28
N ARG A 5 -61.15 -29.45 -13.93
CA ARG A 5 -59.74 -29.88 -13.97
C ARG A 5 -59.12 -29.88 -12.57
N ALA A 6 -58.53 -31.02 -12.18
CA ALA A 6 -57.68 -31.16 -11.01
C ALA A 6 -56.28 -30.58 -11.32
N ILE A 7 -55.80 -29.70 -10.44
CA ILE A 7 -54.41 -29.19 -10.43
C ILE A 7 -53.65 -29.99 -9.37
N LEU A 8 -52.61 -30.71 -9.81
CA LEU A 8 -51.64 -31.38 -8.94
C LEU A 8 -50.75 -30.32 -8.27
N LEU A 9 -50.83 -30.21 -6.94
CA LEU A 9 -49.88 -29.44 -6.15
C LEU A 9 -48.61 -30.27 -5.95
N LEU A 10 -47.53 -29.86 -6.60
CA LEU A 10 -46.18 -30.37 -6.38
C LEU A 10 -45.61 -29.73 -5.11
N SER A 11 -45.46 -30.51 -4.04
CA SER A 11 -44.86 -30.07 -2.77
C SER A 11 -43.35 -29.85 -2.95
N CYS A 12 -42.91 -28.59 -3.02
CA CYS A 12 -41.49 -28.24 -2.91
C CYS A 12 -41.03 -28.44 -1.46
N VAL A 13 -40.22 -29.47 -1.21
CA VAL A 13 -39.43 -29.58 0.03
C VAL A 13 -38.32 -28.53 -0.04
N ALA A 14 -38.46 -27.45 0.72
CA ALA A 14 -37.40 -26.48 0.90
C ALA A 14 -36.25 -27.13 1.71
N ALA A 15 -35.09 -27.31 1.09
CA ALA A 15 -33.87 -27.63 1.81
C ALA A 15 -33.49 -26.41 2.67
N GLY A 16 -33.62 -26.55 3.99
CA GLY A 16 -33.19 -25.53 4.94
C GLY A 16 -31.68 -25.32 4.88
N PRO A 17 -31.17 -24.11 5.23
CA PRO A 17 -29.75 -23.85 5.28
C PRO A 17 -29.11 -24.80 6.30
N ALA A 18 -28.08 -25.54 5.88
CA ALA A 18 -27.26 -26.31 6.80
C ALA A 18 -26.68 -25.33 7.84
N LEU A 19 -27.09 -25.48 9.09
CA LEU A 19 -26.49 -24.78 10.22
C LEU A 19 -25.02 -25.20 10.27
N ALA A 20 -24.12 -24.28 9.93
CA ALA A 20 -22.69 -24.48 10.11
C ALA A 20 -22.44 -24.81 11.60
N GLU A 21 -21.72 -25.90 11.87
CA GLU A 21 -21.29 -26.21 13.23
C GLU A 21 -20.54 -25.00 13.82
N PRO A 22 -20.80 -24.64 15.10
CA PRO A 22 -20.10 -23.55 15.74
C PRO A 22 -18.58 -23.82 15.71
N LYS A 23 -17.84 -22.92 15.08
CA LYS A 23 -16.37 -22.95 15.06
C LYS A 23 -15.88 -23.07 16.50
N PRO A 24 -14.99 -24.03 16.83
CA PRO A 24 -14.43 -24.14 18.18
C PRO A 24 -13.87 -22.79 18.62
N ALA A 25 -14.21 -22.35 19.83
CA ALA A 25 -13.65 -21.13 20.39
C ALA A 25 -12.12 -21.25 20.41
N ALA A 26 -11.42 -20.22 19.93
CA ALA A 26 -9.96 -20.20 19.96
C ALA A 26 -9.48 -20.39 21.41
N PRO A 27 -8.42 -21.19 21.64
CA PRO A 27 -7.89 -21.39 22.98
C PRO A 27 -7.50 -20.03 23.57
N SER A 28 -8.02 -19.72 24.75
CA SER A 28 -7.80 -18.43 25.43
C SER A 28 -6.35 -18.21 25.90
N GLN A 29 -5.53 -19.27 25.85
CA GLN A 29 -4.14 -19.27 26.28
C GLN A 29 -3.26 -20.01 25.26
N THR A 30 -2.11 -19.42 24.94
CA THR A 30 -1.06 -20.06 24.14
C THR A 30 0.23 -20.12 24.95
N LEU A 31 0.82 -21.31 25.10
CA LEU A 31 2.09 -21.53 25.78
C LEU A 31 3.16 -21.93 24.74
N ILE A 32 4.18 -21.10 24.59
CA ILE A 32 5.33 -21.37 23.72
C ILE A 32 6.46 -21.89 24.60
N ARG A 33 6.84 -23.17 24.50
CA ARG A 33 7.81 -23.82 25.39
C ARG A 33 9.18 -23.96 24.75
N ASN A 34 10.22 -24.03 25.59
CA ASN A 34 11.59 -24.37 25.20
C ASN A 34 12.11 -23.48 24.05
N VAL A 35 11.82 -22.17 24.12
CA VAL A 35 12.11 -21.21 23.06
C VAL A 35 13.19 -20.24 23.50
N HIS A 36 14.13 -19.89 22.63
CA HIS A 36 15.02 -18.76 22.91
C HIS A 36 14.23 -17.45 22.85
N VAL A 37 14.42 -16.55 23.81
CA VAL A 37 13.65 -15.30 23.88
C VAL A 37 14.55 -14.10 23.68
N PHE A 38 14.43 -13.41 22.54
CA PHE A 38 14.94 -12.06 22.40
C PHE A 38 13.86 -11.08 22.92
N ASP A 39 14.14 -10.31 23.97
CA ASP A 39 13.12 -9.48 24.63
C ASP A 39 12.86 -8.12 23.98
N GLY A 40 13.43 -7.87 22.79
CA GLY A 40 13.46 -6.57 22.12
C GLY A 40 14.76 -5.78 22.35
N VAL A 41 15.57 -6.15 23.35
CA VAL A 41 16.84 -5.50 23.67
C VAL A 41 17.99 -6.50 23.71
N ARG A 42 17.79 -7.68 24.30
CA ARG A 42 18.81 -8.71 24.47
C ARG A 42 18.23 -10.12 24.48
N GLN A 43 19.09 -11.10 24.22
CA GLN A 43 18.78 -12.52 24.36
C GLN A 43 18.59 -12.88 25.85
N GLN A 44 17.57 -13.68 26.15
CA GLN A 44 17.17 -14.05 27.51
C GLN A 44 17.34 -15.55 27.80
N GLY A 45 17.91 -16.30 26.87
CA GLY A 45 18.07 -17.76 26.97
C GLY A 45 16.78 -18.50 26.63
N GLU A 46 16.77 -19.80 26.91
CA GLU A 46 15.60 -20.66 26.71
C GLU A 46 14.57 -20.44 27.82
N ARG A 47 13.30 -20.24 27.44
CA ARG A 47 12.17 -19.96 28.34
C ARG A 47 10.88 -20.61 27.86
N SER A 48 9.83 -20.52 28.68
CA SER A 48 8.46 -20.79 28.26
C SER A 48 7.60 -19.52 28.36
N VAL A 49 7.03 -19.03 27.27
CA VAL A 49 6.23 -17.79 27.25
C VAL A 49 4.75 -18.12 27.22
N LEU A 50 3.98 -17.57 28.16
CA LEU A 50 2.52 -17.71 28.24
C LEU A 50 1.85 -16.44 27.73
N ILE A 51 0.98 -16.62 26.73
CA ILE A 51 0.08 -15.61 26.19
C ILE A 51 -1.33 -15.90 26.74
N GLU A 52 -1.99 -14.88 27.26
CA GLU A 52 -3.39 -14.95 27.68
C GLU A 52 -4.17 -13.79 27.03
N GLY A 53 -5.21 -14.13 26.28
CA GLY A 53 -5.93 -13.15 25.47
C GLY A 53 -4.97 -12.39 24.55
N LYS A 54 -4.92 -11.05 24.71
CA LYS A 54 -4.11 -10.15 23.87
C LYS A 54 -2.73 -9.81 24.42
N THR A 55 -2.36 -10.38 25.56
CA THR A 55 -1.16 -9.95 26.31
C THR A 55 -0.25 -11.11 26.68
N ILE A 56 1.02 -10.81 26.89
CA ILE A 56 1.99 -11.72 27.48
C ILE A 56 1.71 -11.77 28.98
N ALA A 57 1.24 -12.91 29.47
CA ALA A 57 0.94 -13.10 30.90
C ALA A 57 2.20 -13.43 31.71
N ASP A 58 3.10 -14.22 31.13
CA ASP A 58 4.37 -14.60 31.73
C ASP A 58 5.44 -14.81 30.64
N MET A 59 6.64 -14.31 30.89
CA MET A 59 7.79 -14.44 30.00
C MET A 59 8.60 -15.73 30.28
N ASP A 60 8.38 -16.37 31.43
CA ASP A 60 9.03 -17.63 31.78
C ASP A 60 8.13 -18.49 32.70
N TYR A 61 7.05 -18.99 32.11
CA TYR A 61 6.01 -19.77 32.77
C TYR A 61 6.51 -21.17 33.17
N HIS A 62 6.48 -21.43 34.48
CA HIS A 62 6.81 -22.74 35.09
C HIS A 62 5.58 -23.47 35.67
N GLY A 63 4.37 -22.98 35.39
CA GLY A 63 3.13 -23.55 35.92
C GLY A 63 2.66 -24.82 35.20
N LYS A 64 1.50 -25.36 35.63
CA LYS A 64 0.90 -26.55 35.02
C LYS A 64 0.37 -26.25 33.63
N VAL A 65 0.62 -27.16 32.69
CA VAL A 65 0.03 -27.12 31.34
C VAL A 65 -1.36 -27.76 31.40
N SER A 66 -2.41 -27.00 31.06
CA SER A 66 -3.76 -27.54 30.96
C SER A 66 -4.08 -28.01 29.54
N ALA A 67 -5.05 -28.91 29.39
CA ALA A 67 -5.47 -29.41 28.09
C ALA A 67 -6.16 -28.35 27.20
N THR A 68 -6.53 -27.19 27.77
CA THR A 68 -7.17 -26.07 27.05
C THR A 68 -6.16 -25.08 26.48
N MET A 69 -4.88 -25.18 26.86
CA MET A 69 -3.80 -24.35 26.32
C MET A 69 -3.40 -24.84 24.93
N ARG A 70 -3.20 -23.92 24.00
CA ARG A 70 -2.44 -24.23 22.78
C ARG A 70 -0.96 -24.27 23.12
N VAL A 71 -0.33 -25.43 23.02
CA VAL A 71 1.11 -25.59 23.25
C VAL A 71 1.87 -25.54 21.93
N VAL A 72 2.86 -24.66 21.85
CA VAL A 72 3.77 -24.51 20.70
C VAL A 72 5.19 -24.90 21.15
N ASP A 73 5.82 -25.82 20.43
CA ASP A 73 7.21 -26.23 20.70
C ASP A 73 8.19 -25.30 20.00
N GLY A 74 8.95 -24.56 20.78
CA GLY A 74 9.94 -23.58 20.33
C GLY A 74 11.37 -24.10 20.25
N ARG A 75 11.62 -25.40 20.46
CA ARG A 75 13.00 -25.95 20.39
C ARG A 75 13.68 -25.60 19.07
N GLY A 76 14.90 -25.05 19.17
CA GLY A 76 15.69 -24.59 18.01
C GLY A 76 15.12 -23.33 17.32
N LYS A 77 14.19 -22.62 17.96
CA LYS A 77 13.56 -21.41 17.46
C LYS A 77 13.80 -20.25 18.43
N THR A 78 13.63 -19.04 17.90
CA THR A 78 13.69 -17.81 18.69
C THR A 78 12.36 -17.07 18.60
N LEU A 79 11.86 -16.65 19.75
CA LEU A 79 10.72 -15.75 19.90
C LEU A 79 11.23 -14.31 20.04
N LEU A 80 10.64 -13.39 19.29
CA LEU A 80 10.94 -11.95 19.34
C LEU A 80 9.63 -11.13 19.34
N PRO A 81 9.66 -9.87 19.80
CA PRO A 81 8.53 -8.96 19.63
C PRO A 81 8.17 -8.77 18.16
N GLY A 82 6.93 -8.39 17.90
CA GLY A 82 6.46 -7.85 16.64
C GLY A 82 7.42 -6.82 16.06
N LEU A 83 7.78 -6.93 14.78
CA LEU A 83 8.64 -5.95 14.14
C LEU A 83 7.88 -4.64 13.92
N ILE A 84 8.61 -3.53 14.05
CA ILE A 84 8.13 -2.17 13.87
C ILE A 84 8.91 -1.54 12.71
N ASP A 85 8.19 -1.12 11.67
CA ASP A 85 8.76 -0.32 10.59
C ASP A 85 8.60 1.16 10.92
N SER A 86 9.72 1.86 11.09
CA SER A 86 9.74 3.23 11.60
C SER A 86 9.53 4.31 10.52
N HIS A 87 9.42 3.92 9.25
CA HIS A 87 9.15 4.85 8.17
C HIS A 87 8.47 4.12 7.02
N VAL A 88 7.18 4.38 6.86
CA VAL A 88 6.42 3.97 5.67
C VAL A 88 5.56 5.14 5.17
N HIS A 89 4.94 4.96 4.00
CA HIS A 89 3.91 5.81 3.44
C HIS A 89 2.68 4.97 3.17
N ALA A 90 1.71 4.93 4.09
CA ALA A 90 0.57 4.02 4.09
C ALA A 90 -0.54 4.37 3.05
N TYR A 91 -0.16 4.53 1.77
CA TYR A 91 -1.09 4.85 0.69
C TYR A 91 -1.95 3.65 0.27
N ALA A 92 -1.30 2.52 -0.05
CA ALA A 92 -1.95 1.30 -0.54
C ALA A 92 -1.03 0.08 -0.36
N GLY A 93 -1.59 -1.05 0.09
CA GLY A 93 -0.85 -2.32 0.28
C GLY A 93 -0.25 -2.51 1.67
N GLN A 94 -0.42 -1.54 2.57
CA GLN A 94 0.06 -1.55 3.95
C GLN A 94 -0.46 -2.73 4.79
N ASP A 95 -1.56 -3.36 4.39
CA ASP A 95 -2.13 -4.53 5.04
C ASP A 95 -1.23 -5.77 4.90
N ASP A 96 -0.40 -5.83 3.85
CA ASP A 96 0.52 -6.95 3.63
C ASP A 96 1.64 -7.01 4.68
N ALA A 97 1.94 -5.91 5.38
CA ALA A 97 3.05 -5.79 6.34
C ALA A 97 3.05 -6.93 7.38
N LEU A 98 1.86 -7.26 7.88
CA LEU A 98 1.68 -8.29 8.91
C LEU A 98 2.06 -9.69 8.41
N LEU A 99 1.91 -9.98 7.11
CA LEU A 99 2.27 -11.28 6.52
C LEU A 99 3.78 -11.57 6.59
N PHE A 100 4.57 -10.51 6.73
CA PHE A 100 6.02 -10.51 6.85
C PHE A 100 6.49 -10.23 8.28
N GLY A 101 5.59 -10.24 9.28
CA GLY A 101 5.95 -10.09 10.68
C GLY A 101 6.10 -8.65 11.17
N VAL A 102 5.74 -7.67 10.35
CA VAL A 102 5.64 -6.27 10.81
C VAL A 102 4.27 -6.07 11.43
N THR A 103 4.22 -5.92 12.76
CA THR A 103 2.96 -5.76 13.50
C THR A 103 2.63 -4.29 13.78
N THR A 104 3.57 -3.38 13.60
CA THR A 104 3.37 -1.93 13.76
C THR A 104 4.10 -1.16 12.66
N GLN A 105 3.46 -0.14 12.11
CA GLN A 105 4.03 0.76 11.10
C GLN A 105 3.93 2.21 11.58
N LEU A 106 4.99 2.97 11.37
CA LEU A 106 5.05 4.41 11.60
C LEU A 106 5.01 5.13 10.25
N ASP A 107 3.81 5.56 9.88
CA ASP A 107 3.55 6.30 8.65
C ASP A 107 4.08 7.73 8.77
N MET A 108 4.91 8.15 7.82
CA MET A 108 5.55 9.46 7.82
C MET A 108 4.85 10.46 6.92
N PHE A 109 4.01 9.99 5.99
CA PHE A 109 3.18 10.86 5.17
C PHE A 109 2.09 10.05 4.47
N SER A 110 0.85 10.34 4.83
CA SER A 110 -0.36 9.86 4.16
C SER A 110 -1.51 10.83 4.41
N PRO A 111 -2.47 10.98 3.48
CA PRO A 111 -3.75 11.61 3.81
C PRO A 111 -4.43 10.90 4.99
N PRO A 112 -5.09 11.62 5.92
CA PRO A 112 -5.81 11.01 7.05
C PRO A 112 -6.79 9.90 6.63
N GLU A 113 -7.37 10.03 5.44
CA GLU A 113 -8.27 9.07 4.81
C GLU A 113 -7.65 7.68 4.68
N SER A 114 -6.36 7.60 4.36
CA SER A 114 -5.65 6.35 4.04
C SER A 114 -5.46 5.46 5.27
N THR A 115 -5.38 6.05 6.47
CA THR A 115 -5.15 5.30 7.72
C THR A 115 -6.40 5.14 8.59
N ARG A 116 -7.46 5.92 8.31
CA ARG A 116 -8.69 5.98 9.11
C ARG A 116 -9.28 4.61 9.45
N ALA A 117 -9.48 3.74 8.46
CA ALA A 117 -10.10 2.43 8.67
C ALA A 117 -9.30 1.52 9.62
N VAL A 118 -7.96 1.54 9.51
CA VAL A 118 -7.07 0.77 10.41
C VAL A 118 -7.12 1.34 11.81
N ARG A 119 -7.06 2.68 11.94
CA ARG A 119 -7.10 3.36 13.25
C ARG A 119 -8.42 3.15 13.99
N GLU A 120 -9.55 3.16 13.29
CA GLU A 120 -10.85 2.84 13.87
C GLU A 120 -10.90 1.39 14.40
N ARG A 121 -10.30 0.43 13.70
CA ARG A 121 -10.18 -0.96 14.17
C ARG A 121 -9.27 -1.04 15.40
N MET A 122 -8.14 -0.34 15.40
CA MET A 122 -7.25 -0.26 16.57
C MET A 122 -7.98 0.29 17.79
N ALA A 123 -8.76 1.37 17.62
CA ALA A 123 -9.54 1.97 18.70
C ALA A 123 -10.59 1.03 19.30
N ARG A 124 -11.15 0.11 18.50
CA ARG A 124 -12.06 -0.95 18.97
C ARG A 124 -11.35 -2.21 19.45
N GLY A 125 -10.03 -2.29 19.30
CA GLY A 125 -9.25 -3.51 19.57
C GLY A 125 -9.53 -4.66 18.60
N GLU A 126 -9.95 -4.35 17.37
CA GLU A 126 -10.35 -5.32 16.33
C GLU A 126 -9.29 -5.44 15.21
N ASN A 127 -8.04 -5.09 15.50
CA ASN A 127 -6.95 -5.04 14.51
C ASN A 127 -6.03 -6.29 14.54
N ALA A 128 -6.59 -7.48 14.75
CA ALA A 128 -5.83 -8.73 14.86
C ALA A 128 -5.29 -9.24 13.52
N THR A 129 -5.80 -8.74 12.38
CA THR A 129 -5.43 -9.21 11.04
C THR A 129 -4.61 -8.22 10.23
N MET A 130 -4.19 -7.11 10.83
CA MET A 130 -3.38 -6.07 10.17
C MET A 130 -2.36 -5.49 11.15
N ALA A 131 -1.32 -4.85 10.63
CA ALA A 131 -0.41 -4.08 11.47
C ALA A 131 -1.14 -2.88 12.09
N ASP A 132 -0.75 -2.49 13.30
CA ASP A 132 -1.14 -1.20 13.87
C ASP A 132 -0.43 -0.07 13.12
N ILE A 133 -1.08 1.07 12.95
CA ILE A 133 -0.52 2.23 12.25
C ILE A 133 -0.62 3.47 13.14
N PHE A 134 0.53 4.12 13.35
CA PHE A 134 0.63 5.48 13.87
C PHE A 134 1.10 6.37 12.73
N THR A 135 0.62 7.61 12.65
CA THR A 135 0.77 8.43 11.45
C THR A 135 1.15 9.87 11.76
N ALA A 136 2.01 10.44 10.91
CA ALA A 136 2.25 11.88 10.86
C ALA A 136 1.12 12.65 10.16
N GLY A 137 0.23 11.97 9.43
CA GLY A 137 -0.73 12.59 8.51
C GLY A 137 0.00 13.31 7.38
N PHE A 138 -0.44 14.52 7.05
CA PHE A 138 0.29 15.36 6.11
C PHE A 138 1.64 15.83 6.69
N LEU A 139 2.69 15.76 5.88
CA LEU A 139 3.99 16.34 6.16
C LEU A 139 3.98 17.88 6.03
N ALA A 140 4.85 18.58 6.76
CA ALA A 140 5.06 20.01 6.62
C ALA A 140 6.06 20.29 5.49
N THR A 141 5.64 21.04 4.47
CA THR A 141 6.47 21.40 3.31
C THR A 141 6.02 22.74 2.72
N VAL A 142 6.80 23.27 1.78
CA VAL A 142 6.50 24.50 1.03
C VAL A 142 5.73 24.20 -0.26
N PRO A 143 5.06 25.20 -0.88
CA PRO A 143 4.52 25.03 -2.22
C PRO A 143 5.58 24.52 -3.21
N LYS A 144 5.25 23.44 -3.92
CA LYS A 144 6.14 22.75 -4.88
C LYS A 144 7.38 22.10 -4.25
N GLY A 145 7.45 22.01 -2.92
CA GLY A 145 8.50 21.29 -2.21
C GLY A 145 8.28 19.77 -2.23
N HIS A 146 9.26 19.03 -1.70
CA HIS A 146 9.17 17.58 -1.60
C HIS A 146 7.95 17.15 -0.75
N GLY A 147 7.27 16.08 -1.20
CA GLY A 147 5.96 15.63 -0.74
C GLY A 147 4.79 16.12 -1.61
N THR A 148 4.94 17.19 -2.39
CA THR A 148 3.86 17.75 -3.24
C THR A 148 3.85 17.20 -4.67
N GLU A 149 4.92 16.54 -5.10
CA GLU A 149 5.10 16.02 -6.46
C GLU A 149 4.20 14.83 -6.80
N TYR A 150 3.56 14.23 -5.80
CA TYR A 150 2.75 13.02 -5.94
C TYR A 150 1.29 13.30 -6.36
N GLY A 151 0.94 14.56 -6.62
CA GLY A 151 -0.40 14.95 -7.07
C GLY A 151 -1.47 14.99 -5.97
N LEU A 152 -1.07 14.84 -4.71
CA LEU A 152 -1.93 15.00 -3.55
C LEU A 152 -2.03 16.48 -3.15
N PRO A 153 -3.21 16.99 -2.74
CA PRO A 153 -3.35 18.34 -2.22
C PRO A 153 -2.77 18.42 -0.80
N VAL A 154 -1.46 18.63 -0.69
CA VAL A 154 -0.75 18.74 0.59
C VAL A 154 -0.87 20.16 1.16
N PRO A 155 -1.29 20.33 2.42
CA PRO A 155 -1.25 21.63 3.09
C PRO A 155 0.18 22.15 3.24
N THR A 156 0.46 23.32 2.68
CA THR A 156 1.80 23.92 2.71
C THR A 156 1.85 25.17 3.59
N LEU A 157 3.06 25.55 3.98
CA LEU A 157 3.36 26.78 4.72
C LEU A 157 4.65 27.40 4.18
N THR A 158 4.81 28.70 4.36
CA THR A 158 5.98 29.45 3.86
C THR A 158 6.66 30.31 4.91
N LYS A 159 6.06 30.46 6.11
CA LYS A 159 6.58 31.34 7.15
C LYS A 159 6.50 30.72 8.55
N PRO A 160 7.41 31.10 9.47
CA PRO A 160 7.41 30.59 10.85
C PRO A 160 6.12 30.86 11.62
N GLU A 161 5.44 31.98 11.38
CA GLU A 161 4.23 32.39 12.11
C GLU A 161 3.04 31.46 11.82
N GLU A 162 3.07 30.73 10.71
CA GLU A 162 2.03 29.79 10.29
C GLU A 162 2.14 28.44 11.04
N ALA A 163 3.31 28.15 11.62
CA ALA A 163 3.65 26.83 12.15
C ALA A 163 2.73 26.35 13.28
N ASP A 164 2.37 27.22 14.23
CA ASP A 164 1.52 26.83 15.37
C ASP A 164 0.11 26.41 14.92
N ALA A 165 -0.47 27.16 13.98
CA ALA A 165 -1.78 26.85 13.40
C ALA A 165 -1.72 25.60 12.51
N TRP A 166 -0.66 25.45 11.70
CA TRP A 166 -0.45 24.30 10.83
C TRP A 166 -0.33 23.00 11.65
N VAL A 167 0.48 23.00 12.72
CA VAL A 167 0.63 21.83 13.62
C VAL A 167 -0.67 21.52 14.35
N ALA A 168 -1.41 22.53 14.81
CA ALA A 168 -2.70 22.33 15.45
C ALA A 168 -3.70 21.62 14.52
N ALA A 169 -3.73 22.00 13.24
CA ALA A 169 -4.59 21.36 12.23
C ALA A 169 -4.22 19.87 12.02
N ARG A 170 -2.93 19.53 11.90
CA ARG A 170 -2.50 18.13 11.77
C ARG A 170 -2.89 17.27 12.95
N ILE A 171 -2.73 17.80 14.17
CA ILE A 171 -3.15 17.08 15.38
C ILE A 171 -4.68 16.89 15.41
N ALA A 172 -5.45 17.88 14.96
CA ALA A 172 -6.91 17.77 14.85
C ALA A 172 -7.35 16.74 13.80
N GLU A 173 -6.58 16.60 12.71
CA GLU A 173 -6.75 15.53 11.70
C GLU A 173 -6.31 14.15 12.22
N GLY A 174 -5.65 14.10 13.37
CA GLY A 174 -5.32 12.88 14.10
C GLY A 174 -3.85 12.49 14.09
N SER A 175 -2.92 13.36 13.72
CA SER A 175 -1.48 13.03 13.71
C SER A 175 -0.94 12.65 15.10
N ASP A 176 -0.20 11.54 15.15
CA ASP A 176 0.44 11.02 16.37
C ASP A 176 1.76 11.75 16.67
N TYR A 177 2.43 12.23 15.61
CA TYR A 177 3.65 13.04 15.60
C TYR A 177 3.65 13.95 14.36
N ILE A 178 4.64 14.82 14.22
CA ILE A 178 4.74 15.77 13.10
C ILE A 178 5.93 15.40 12.22
N LYS A 179 5.69 15.23 10.91
CA LYS A 179 6.73 15.09 9.89
C LYS A 179 7.04 16.45 9.26
N ILE A 180 8.31 16.79 9.12
CA ILE A 180 8.80 18.05 8.53
C ILE A 180 9.77 17.74 7.39
N ILE A 181 9.77 18.55 6.34
CA ILE A 181 10.62 18.36 5.16
C ILE A 181 11.73 19.41 5.09
N ASP A 182 12.97 18.93 5.14
CA ASP A 182 14.20 19.69 4.87
C ASP A 182 14.97 18.99 3.72
N GLU A 183 14.44 19.19 2.52
CA GLU A 183 14.88 18.54 1.27
C GLU A 183 14.99 19.56 0.12
N PRO A 184 16.21 20.02 -0.22
CA PRO A 184 16.44 20.89 -1.36
C PRO A 184 16.52 20.13 -2.70
N GLY A 185 16.47 18.79 -2.69
CA GLY A 185 16.43 17.94 -3.88
C GLY A 185 17.80 17.63 -4.49
N THR A 186 18.89 17.91 -3.78
CA THR A 186 20.26 17.79 -4.31
C THR A 186 20.71 16.34 -4.48
N ILE A 187 20.36 15.45 -3.54
CA ILE A 187 20.70 14.01 -3.58
C ILE A 187 20.00 13.29 -4.73
N ILE A 188 18.71 13.59 -4.91
CA ILE A 188 17.86 13.04 -5.95
C ILE A 188 18.08 13.70 -7.33
N GLY A 189 18.94 14.72 -7.41
CA GLY A 189 19.30 15.41 -8.65
C GLY A 189 18.18 16.26 -9.23
N ARG A 190 17.20 16.66 -8.41
CA ARG A 190 16.04 17.46 -8.79
C ARG A 190 15.85 18.59 -7.77
N PRO A 191 16.47 19.76 -7.97
CA PRO A 191 16.30 20.90 -7.07
C PRO A 191 14.82 21.26 -6.88
N VAL A 192 14.40 21.38 -5.62
CA VAL A 192 13.04 21.79 -5.23
C VAL A 192 13.10 22.81 -4.09
N PRO A 193 12.10 23.70 -3.97
CA PRO A 193 11.97 24.57 -2.82
C PRO A 193 11.83 23.75 -1.52
N THR A 194 12.36 24.28 -0.42
CA THR A 194 12.27 23.63 0.90
C THR A 194 12.03 24.64 2.02
N LEU A 195 11.66 24.15 3.21
CA LEU A 195 11.41 25.01 4.38
C LEU A 195 12.72 25.66 4.84
N ASP A 196 12.64 26.90 5.34
CA ASP A 196 13.80 27.53 5.96
C ASP A 196 13.98 27.09 7.42
N ALA A 197 15.20 27.25 7.95
CA ALA A 197 15.55 26.88 9.32
C ALA A 197 14.63 27.51 10.39
N ALA A 198 14.15 28.74 10.16
CA ALA A 198 13.28 29.44 11.09
C ALA A 198 11.89 28.78 11.15
N THR A 199 11.36 28.37 10.00
CA THR A 199 10.07 27.69 9.89
C THR A 199 10.16 26.27 10.45
N ILE A 200 11.25 25.54 10.17
CA ILE A 200 11.51 24.23 10.77
C ILE A 200 11.53 24.34 12.31
N ARG A 201 12.28 25.30 12.86
CA ARG A 201 12.31 25.54 14.31
C ARG A 201 10.94 25.87 14.88
N ALA A 202 10.15 26.70 14.20
CA ALA A 202 8.81 27.06 14.65
C ALA A 202 7.85 25.85 14.67
N LEU A 203 7.94 24.96 13.66
CA LEU A 203 7.19 23.70 13.61
C LEU A 203 7.58 22.76 14.76
N VAL A 204 8.88 22.62 15.04
CA VAL A 204 9.39 21.82 16.18
C VAL A 204 8.82 22.36 17.50
N VAL A 205 8.94 23.67 17.74
CA VAL A 205 8.41 24.31 18.96
C VAL A 205 6.89 24.09 19.08
N ALA A 206 6.15 24.23 17.99
CA ALA A 206 4.71 24.02 17.97
C ALA A 206 4.31 22.55 18.25
N ALA A 207 5.09 21.58 17.77
CA ALA A 207 4.91 20.16 18.06
C ALA A 207 5.19 19.86 19.54
N HIS A 208 6.33 20.33 20.07
CA HIS A 208 6.73 20.13 21.47
C HIS A 208 5.76 20.77 22.46
N LYS A 209 5.25 21.97 22.16
CA LYS A 209 4.19 22.64 22.95
C LYS A 209 2.95 21.77 23.13
N ARG A 210 2.71 20.82 22.23
CA ARG A 210 1.57 19.88 22.23
C ARG A 210 1.98 18.45 22.59
N GLY A 211 3.21 18.25 23.08
CA GLY A 211 3.73 16.94 23.49
C GLY A 211 4.02 15.97 22.34
N LYS A 212 4.04 16.44 21.09
CA LYS A 212 4.27 15.65 19.88
C LYS A 212 5.73 15.64 19.49
N LEU A 213 6.19 14.53 18.92
CA LEU A 213 7.53 14.43 18.32
C LEU A 213 7.56 15.18 16.98
N ALA A 214 8.72 15.73 16.64
CA ALA A 214 9.02 16.29 15.33
C ALA A 214 10.10 15.44 14.64
N VAL A 215 9.71 14.76 13.56
CA VAL A 215 10.60 13.92 12.74
C VAL A 215 10.89 14.65 11.43
N VAL A 216 12.15 14.85 11.10
CA VAL A 216 12.55 15.66 9.94
C VAL A 216 13.18 14.80 8.86
N HIS A 217 12.70 14.93 7.63
CA HIS A 217 13.36 14.41 6.44
C HIS A 217 14.63 15.22 6.18
N ALA A 218 15.79 14.57 6.10
CA ALA A 218 17.04 15.22 5.73
C ALA A 218 18.00 14.23 5.05
N GLN A 219 18.39 14.51 3.79
CA GLN A 219 19.26 13.61 3.02
C GLN A 219 20.69 14.14 2.78
N THR A 220 21.02 15.32 3.32
CA THR A 220 22.39 15.87 3.29
C THR A 220 22.92 16.09 4.70
N LEU A 221 24.25 16.08 4.88
CA LEU A 221 24.83 16.40 6.20
C LEU A 221 24.42 17.80 6.68
N ALA A 222 24.29 18.75 5.75
CA ALA A 222 23.89 20.12 6.04
C ALA A 222 22.46 20.19 6.59
N THR A 223 21.48 19.61 5.88
CA THR A 223 20.08 19.58 6.31
C THR A 223 19.89 18.77 7.59
N ALA A 224 20.61 17.65 7.74
CA ALA A 224 20.60 16.86 8.97
C ALA A 224 21.10 17.68 10.18
N THR A 225 22.19 18.43 10.01
CA THR A 225 22.75 19.30 11.04
C THR A 225 21.83 20.47 11.38
N GLU A 226 21.24 21.12 10.38
CA GLU A 226 20.27 22.20 10.55
C GLU A 226 19.04 21.70 11.32
N SER A 227 18.47 20.58 10.92
CA SER A 227 17.31 19.95 11.55
C SER A 227 17.56 19.58 13.02
N ILE A 228 18.72 19.01 13.34
CA ILE A 228 19.11 18.74 14.75
C ILE A 228 19.22 20.05 15.55
N ASN A 229 19.79 21.10 14.97
CA ASN A 229 19.93 22.41 15.63
C ASN A 229 18.58 23.14 15.78
N ALA A 230 17.61 22.85 14.92
CA ALA A 230 16.22 23.31 15.03
C ALA A 230 15.45 22.60 16.16
N GLY A 231 15.94 21.45 16.62
CA GLY A 231 15.39 20.69 17.75
C GLY A 231 14.59 19.45 17.35
N ALA A 232 14.83 18.88 16.17
CA ALA A 232 14.23 17.62 15.75
C ALA A 232 14.40 16.52 16.82
N ASP A 233 13.36 15.72 17.05
CA ASP A 233 13.45 14.51 17.89
C ASP A 233 14.07 13.35 17.12
N GLY A 234 13.85 13.31 15.80
CA GLY A 234 14.33 12.27 14.93
C GLY A 234 14.62 12.75 13.51
N LEU A 235 15.56 12.09 12.85
CA LEU A 235 15.80 12.24 11.42
C LEU A 235 15.28 11.02 10.67
N ALA A 236 14.62 11.29 9.55
CA ALA A 236 14.28 10.31 8.56
C ALA A 236 15.24 10.44 7.38
N HIS A 237 15.73 9.27 6.95
CA HIS A 237 16.89 9.06 6.11
C HIS A 237 18.21 9.28 6.87
N LEU A 238 19.24 8.54 6.45
CA LEU A 238 20.61 8.93 6.67
C LEU A 238 21.09 9.69 5.43
N PHE A 239 21.91 10.71 5.65
CA PHE A 239 22.44 11.51 4.55
C PHE A 239 23.49 10.71 3.76
N ALA A 240 23.53 10.98 2.46
CA ALA A 240 24.31 10.19 1.50
C ALA A 240 25.30 11.03 0.67
N ASP A 241 25.41 12.34 0.92
CA ASP A 241 26.32 13.25 0.22
C ASP A 241 27.78 13.11 0.69
N GLN A 242 28.01 12.84 1.97
CA GLN A 242 29.36 12.77 2.55
C GLN A 242 29.38 12.04 3.90
N ASP A 243 30.58 11.79 4.43
CA ASP A 243 30.80 11.28 5.79
C ASP A 243 30.69 12.44 6.81
N GLY A 244 29.76 12.33 7.76
CA GLY A 244 29.57 13.29 8.85
C GLY A 244 30.51 13.08 10.03
N GLY A 245 31.17 11.94 10.10
CA GLY A 245 32.19 11.60 11.07
C GLY A 245 31.71 11.62 12.54
N ALA A 246 32.69 11.57 13.44
CA ALA A 246 32.45 11.63 14.88
C ALA A 246 31.79 12.95 15.34
N ALA A 247 31.99 14.05 14.59
CA ALA A 247 31.42 15.35 14.92
C ALA A 247 29.88 15.33 14.81
N PHE A 248 29.35 14.83 13.68
CA PHE A 248 27.91 14.68 13.52
C PHE A 248 27.33 13.69 14.53
N ALA A 249 28.00 12.55 14.74
CA ALA A 249 27.53 11.55 15.69
C ALA A 249 27.46 12.08 17.13
N LYS A 250 28.45 12.90 17.53
CA LYS A 250 28.43 13.59 18.83
C LYS A 250 27.27 14.58 18.91
N LEU A 251 27.03 15.38 17.87
CA LEU A 251 25.92 16.33 17.82
C LEU A 251 24.57 15.60 18.00
N ALA A 252 24.33 14.54 17.23
CA ALA A 252 23.11 13.73 17.31
C ALA A 252 22.93 13.14 18.71
N LYS A 253 24.02 12.64 19.32
CA LYS A 253 24.01 12.09 20.68
C LYS A 253 23.70 13.14 21.73
N ASP A 254 24.40 14.28 21.71
CA ASP A 254 24.22 15.36 22.68
C ASP A 254 22.79 15.93 22.66
N LYS A 255 22.16 15.93 21.48
CA LYS A 255 20.79 16.39 21.28
C LYS A 255 19.73 15.31 21.50
N GLY A 256 20.15 14.05 21.70
CA GLY A 256 19.24 12.94 21.98
C GLY A 256 18.37 12.51 20.80
N VAL A 257 18.83 12.76 19.58
CA VAL A 257 18.08 12.52 18.34
C VAL A 257 18.16 11.04 17.94
N PHE A 258 17.06 10.47 17.46
CA PHE A 258 17.07 9.15 16.80
C PHE A 258 17.20 9.28 15.28
N ILE A 259 17.72 8.25 14.61
CA ILE A 259 17.88 8.25 13.15
C ILE A 259 17.19 7.02 12.56
N VAL A 260 16.43 7.23 11.48
CA VAL A 260 15.81 6.19 10.66
C VAL A 260 16.53 6.16 9.30
N PRO A 261 17.50 5.25 9.08
CA PRO A 261 18.37 5.32 7.89
C PRO A 261 17.64 5.14 6.56
N THR A 262 16.61 4.29 6.52
CA THR A 262 15.83 3.97 5.30
C THR A 262 16.72 3.46 4.17
N TYR A 263 17.67 2.61 4.51
CA TYR A 263 18.66 2.19 3.54
C TYR A 263 18.02 1.39 2.38
N ALA A 264 16.94 0.64 2.66
CA ALA A 264 16.18 -0.09 1.66
C ALA A 264 15.72 0.77 0.47
N VAL A 265 15.24 2.01 0.69
CA VAL A 265 14.83 2.91 -0.42
C VAL A 265 16.02 3.59 -1.06
N LEU A 266 17.07 3.92 -0.30
CA LEU A 266 18.27 4.56 -0.84
C LEU A 266 18.99 3.62 -1.84
N GLU A 267 18.98 2.30 -1.61
CA GLU A 267 19.45 1.33 -2.61
C GLU A 267 18.68 1.42 -3.94
N VAL A 268 17.38 1.67 -3.91
CA VAL A 268 16.54 1.80 -5.12
C VAL A 268 16.96 3.02 -5.93
N PHE A 269 17.16 4.16 -5.27
CA PHE A 269 17.62 5.40 -5.91
C PHE A 269 19.11 5.36 -6.33
N SER A 270 19.86 4.38 -5.83
CA SER A 270 21.22 4.07 -6.30
C SER A 270 21.25 3.02 -7.41
N GLY A 271 20.10 2.62 -7.98
CA GLY A 271 20.00 1.68 -9.09
C GLY A 271 19.95 0.20 -8.71
N ARG A 272 19.80 -0.16 -7.42
CA ARG A 272 19.71 -1.55 -6.95
C ARG A 272 18.31 -1.93 -6.51
N SER A 273 17.87 -3.12 -6.92
CA SER A 273 16.61 -3.71 -6.43
C SER A 273 16.89 -4.66 -5.26
N GLY A 274 17.33 -4.10 -4.12
CA GLY A 274 17.74 -4.88 -2.95
C GLY A 274 16.60 -5.72 -2.37
N THR A 275 15.40 -5.14 -2.22
CA THR A 275 14.22 -5.88 -1.72
C THR A 275 13.86 -7.06 -2.61
N ALA A 276 14.10 -6.97 -3.93
CA ALA A 276 13.73 -8.04 -4.86
C ALA A 276 14.50 -9.35 -4.64
N THR A 277 15.65 -9.33 -3.95
CA THR A 277 16.39 -10.56 -3.62
C THR A 277 15.63 -11.46 -2.64
N LEU A 278 14.63 -10.93 -1.94
CA LEU A 278 13.80 -11.66 -0.97
C LEU A 278 12.51 -12.23 -1.58
N LEU A 279 12.16 -11.88 -2.82
CA LEU A 279 10.92 -12.33 -3.47
C LEU A 279 10.84 -13.85 -3.64
N ASP A 280 11.99 -14.50 -3.82
CA ASP A 280 12.11 -15.94 -4.00
C ASP A 280 12.48 -16.67 -2.70
N HIS A 281 12.64 -15.95 -1.58
CA HIS A 281 12.95 -16.55 -0.29
C HIS A 281 11.78 -17.43 0.18
N LYS A 282 12.04 -18.71 0.49
CA LYS A 282 10.99 -19.72 0.78
C LYS A 282 9.93 -19.24 1.79
N ALA A 283 10.35 -18.62 2.89
CA ALA A 283 9.46 -18.19 3.95
C ALA A 283 8.76 -16.84 3.69
N LEU A 284 9.26 -16.02 2.74
CA LEU A 284 8.74 -14.69 2.43
C LEU A 284 8.05 -14.62 1.05
N SER A 285 8.24 -15.61 0.17
CA SER A 285 7.63 -15.64 -1.16
C SER A 285 6.13 -15.97 -1.11
N GLY A 286 5.41 -15.76 -2.21
CA GLY A 286 4.01 -16.21 -2.37
C GLY A 286 2.95 -15.42 -1.59
N PHE A 287 3.31 -14.29 -0.99
CA PHE A 287 2.34 -13.38 -0.35
C PHE A 287 1.93 -12.20 -1.22
N LEU A 288 2.75 -11.84 -2.21
CA LEU A 288 2.54 -10.64 -3.02
C LEU A 288 1.88 -10.96 -4.37
N PRO A 289 0.90 -10.14 -4.82
CA PRO A 289 0.35 -10.23 -6.17
C PRO A 289 1.38 -9.76 -7.21
N LYS A 290 1.18 -10.15 -8.48
CA LYS A 290 2.12 -9.80 -9.57
C LYS A 290 2.42 -8.30 -9.68
N ALA A 291 1.42 -7.45 -9.46
CA ALA A 291 1.59 -5.99 -9.50
C ALA A 291 2.54 -5.48 -8.40
N ALA A 292 2.43 -6.04 -7.18
CA ALA A 292 3.32 -5.73 -6.06
C ALA A 292 4.75 -6.22 -6.37
N VAL A 293 4.88 -7.44 -6.89
CA VAL A 293 6.19 -7.99 -7.33
C VAL A 293 6.84 -7.10 -8.39
N SER A 294 6.08 -6.60 -9.36
CA SER A 294 6.58 -5.66 -10.36
C SER A 294 7.06 -4.35 -9.73
N THR A 295 6.35 -3.84 -8.72
CA THR A 295 6.74 -2.64 -7.97
C THR A 295 8.05 -2.85 -7.22
N VAL A 296 8.20 -3.98 -6.53
CA VAL A 296 9.43 -4.34 -5.79
C VAL A 296 10.66 -4.43 -6.71
N ARG A 297 10.47 -4.87 -7.96
CA ARG A 297 11.56 -5.00 -8.94
C ARG A 297 12.00 -3.67 -9.58
N GLN A 298 11.32 -2.55 -9.30
CA GLN A 298 11.70 -1.25 -9.85
C GLN A 298 13.02 -0.75 -9.25
N THR A 299 13.74 0.03 -10.04
CA THR A 299 14.99 0.74 -9.66
C THR A 299 15.03 2.10 -10.34
N PHE A 300 15.79 3.03 -9.77
CA PHE A 300 15.94 4.38 -10.31
C PHE A 300 17.40 4.80 -10.36
N GLY A 301 17.74 5.66 -11.32
CA GLY A 301 19.07 6.24 -11.43
C GLY A 301 20.13 5.30 -12.01
N ARG A 302 21.38 5.76 -11.96
CA ARG A 302 22.57 4.96 -12.31
C ARG A 302 23.06 4.21 -11.08
N ASP A 303 23.74 3.10 -11.31
CA ASP A 303 24.39 2.35 -10.22
C ASP A 303 25.43 3.22 -9.50
N ARG A 304 25.09 3.67 -8.29
CA ARG A 304 25.96 4.45 -7.37
C ARG A 304 26.17 3.71 -6.04
N SER A 305 25.90 2.42 -6.06
CA SER A 305 25.71 1.59 -4.89
C SER A 305 26.93 1.43 -4.01
N ALA A 306 28.11 1.35 -4.62
CA ALA A 306 29.37 1.24 -3.87
C ALA A 306 29.67 2.51 -3.06
N MET A 307 29.36 3.69 -3.62
CA MET A 307 29.55 4.98 -2.94
C MET A 307 28.56 5.13 -1.78
N LEU A 308 27.29 4.75 -2.01
CA LEU A 308 26.27 4.74 -0.98
C LEU A 308 26.62 3.76 0.14
N ASP A 309 27.04 2.53 -0.20
CA ASP A 309 27.52 1.51 0.75
C ASP A 309 28.65 2.03 1.64
N ALA A 310 29.65 2.69 1.06
CA ALA A 310 30.76 3.23 1.84
C ALA A 310 30.32 4.36 2.79
N THR A 311 29.47 5.26 2.30
CA THR A 311 29.00 6.45 3.05
C THR A 311 28.08 6.05 4.20
N GLU A 312 27.11 5.18 3.93
CA GLU A 312 26.19 4.63 4.93
C GLU A 312 26.93 3.88 6.03
N ALA A 313 27.85 2.97 5.67
CA ALA A 313 28.62 2.21 6.64
C ALA A 313 29.49 3.12 7.53
N ALA A 314 30.14 4.14 6.94
CA ALA A 314 30.96 5.08 7.70
C ALA A 314 30.11 5.89 8.71
N ASN A 315 28.98 6.42 8.27
CA ASN A 315 28.08 7.20 9.13
C ASN A 315 27.44 6.34 10.22
N LEU A 316 26.89 5.16 9.89
CA LEU A 316 26.28 4.24 10.86
C LEU A 316 27.29 3.81 11.93
N ALA A 317 28.53 3.50 11.55
CA ALA A 317 29.57 3.11 12.49
C ALA A 317 29.83 4.22 13.55
N GLN A 318 29.90 5.49 13.14
CA GLN A 318 30.09 6.61 14.07
C GLN A 318 28.86 6.82 14.98
N LEU A 319 27.66 6.74 14.41
CA LEU A 319 26.40 6.90 15.15
C LEU A 319 26.23 5.80 16.22
N VAL A 320 26.47 4.55 15.84
CA VAL A 320 26.42 3.40 16.76
C VAL A 320 27.48 3.56 17.85
N LYS A 321 28.72 3.94 17.50
CA LYS A 321 29.79 4.19 18.48
C LYS A 321 29.45 5.29 19.47
N ALA A 322 28.76 6.34 19.03
CA ALA A 322 28.28 7.43 19.89
C ALA A 322 27.04 7.04 20.73
N GLY A 323 26.42 5.89 20.47
CA GLY A 323 25.20 5.44 21.14
C GLY A 323 23.98 6.28 20.74
N VAL A 324 23.92 6.71 19.48
CA VAL A 324 22.74 7.32 18.87
C VAL A 324 21.70 6.22 18.60
N PRO A 325 20.41 6.39 18.97
CA PRO A 325 19.37 5.43 18.65
C PRO A 325 19.17 5.32 17.13
N ILE A 326 19.38 4.12 16.58
CA ILE A 326 19.04 3.78 15.20
C ILE A 326 17.73 3.01 15.20
N LEU A 327 16.79 3.42 14.35
CA LEU A 327 15.51 2.74 14.16
C LEU A 327 15.44 2.21 12.73
N ALA A 328 15.02 0.95 12.57
CA ALA A 328 14.78 0.38 11.25
C ALA A 328 13.51 1.00 10.66
N GLY A 329 13.61 1.50 9.44
CA GLY A 329 12.48 1.98 8.65
C GLY A 329 12.80 1.82 7.19
N THR A 330 11.81 1.60 6.33
CA THR A 330 12.08 1.15 4.95
C THR A 330 11.78 2.21 3.89
N ASP A 331 10.99 3.20 4.28
CA ASP A 331 10.30 4.12 3.38
C ASP A 331 9.38 3.38 2.37
N ALA A 332 8.76 2.29 2.85
CA ALA A 332 7.85 1.47 2.06
C ALA A 332 6.60 2.24 1.61
N GLY A 333 6.19 2.01 0.37
CA GLY A 333 5.17 2.81 -0.33
C GLY A 333 5.77 3.54 -1.53
N ASN A 334 7.09 3.75 -1.52
CA ASN A 334 7.86 4.14 -2.68
C ASN A 334 8.13 2.94 -3.61
N PRO A 335 8.29 3.16 -4.93
CA PRO A 335 8.61 2.07 -5.83
C PRO A 335 9.98 1.44 -5.51
N GLY A 336 10.13 0.14 -5.78
CA GLY A 336 11.31 -0.65 -5.39
C GLY A 336 11.29 -1.17 -3.94
N THR A 337 10.31 -0.75 -3.14
CA THR A 337 10.09 -1.21 -1.76
C THR A 337 8.70 -1.84 -1.60
N TRP A 338 8.46 -2.56 -0.50
CA TRP A 338 7.14 -3.06 -0.13
C TRP A 338 6.99 -3.24 1.38
N TYR A 339 5.80 -2.95 1.89
CA TYR A 339 5.48 -3.04 3.31
C TYR A 339 5.76 -4.44 3.86
N GLY A 340 6.45 -4.49 5.00
CA GLY A 340 6.86 -5.74 5.62
C GLY A 340 8.07 -6.39 4.96
N LEU A 341 8.02 -6.69 3.66
CA LEU A 341 9.11 -7.37 2.96
C LEU A 341 10.42 -6.56 2.99
N SER A 342 10.34 -5.25 2.76
CA SER A 342 11.53 -4.38 2.78
C SER A 342 12.16 -4.25 4.15
N LEU A 343 11.45 -4.52 5.25
CA LEU A 343 12.04 -4.41 6.60
C LEU A 343 13.06 -5.52 6.86
N HIS A 344 12.85 -6.70 6.28
CA HIS A 344 13.84 -7.78 6.29
C HIS A 344 15.13 -7.34 5.58
N ARG A 345 15.00 -6.67 4.42
CA ARG A 345 16.14 -6.10 3.70
C ARG A 345 16.82 -4.98 4.50
N GLU A 346 16.06 -4.10 5.16
CA GLU A 346 16.60 -3.05 6.02
C GLU A 346 17.46 -3.66 7.15
N LEU A 347 16.99 -4.73 7.79
CA LEU A 347 17.75 -5.43 8.84
C LEU A 347 19.08 -6.01 8.32
N ASP A 348 19.07 -6.63 7.14
CA ASP A 348 20.30 -7.10 6.48
C ASP A 348 21.27 -5.94 6.23
N LEU A 349 20.76 -4.79 5.76
CA LEU A 349 21.54 -3.61 5.44
C LEU A 349 22.12 -2.93 6.67
N LEU A 350 21.38 -2.86 7.78
CA LEU A 350 21.88 -2.32 9.03
C LEU A 350 23.06 -3.15 9.57
N VAL A 351 22.98 -4.49 9.47
CA VAL A 351 24.10 -5.37 9.86
C VAL A 351 25.27 -5.21 8.89
N LYS A 352 25.01 -5.14 7.58
CA LYS A 352 26.05 -4.83 6.57
C LYS A 352 26.72 -3.48 6.85
N GLY A 353 25.97 -2.50 7.35
CA GLY A 353 26.43 -1.17 7.75
C GLY A 353 27.14 -1.12 9.10
N GLY A 354 27.29 -2.25 9.80
CA GLY A 354 28.12 -2.38 11.00
C GLY A 354 27.38 -2.53 12.33
N LEU A 355 26.04 -2.63 12.33
CA LEU A 355 25.30 -3.01 13.53
C LEU A 355 25.51 -4.50 13.83
N SER A 356 25.54 -4.88 15.11
CA SER A 356 25.38 -6.29 15.47
C SER A 356 23.95 -6.75 15.18
N PRO A 357 23.70 -8.05 14.94
CA PRO A 357 22.34 -8.56 14.72
C PRO A 357 21.38 -8.21 15.86
N THR A 358 21.87 -8.22 17.12
CA THR A 358 21.08 -7.79 18.30
C THR A 358 20.69 -6.32 18.23
N GLN A 359 21.60 -5.43 17.78
CA GLN A 359 21.31 -4.01 17.59
C GLN A 359 20.30 -3.79 16.46
N ALA A 360 20.44 -4.50 15.34
CA ALA A 360 19.49 -4.43 14.23
C ALA A 360 18.08 -4.89 14.64
N LEU A 361 17.97 -6.01 15.38
CA LEU A 361 16.68 -6.46 15.93
C LEU A 361 16.07 -5.44 16.89
N SER A 362 16.88 -4.82 17.76
CA SER A 362 16.39 -3.78 18.67
C SER A 362 15.92 -2.53 17.91
N ALA A 363 16.60 -2.18 16.82
CA ALA A 363 16.22 -1.10 15.91
C ALA A 363 14.84 -1.31 15.26
N ALA A 364 14.37 -2.55 15.12
CA ALA A 364 13.03 -2.88 14.63
C ALA A 364 12.05 -3.33 15.73
N THR A 365 12.39 -3.18 17.02
CA THR A 365 11.50 -3.62 18.13
C THR A 365 11.47 -2.59 19.26
N ALA A 366 12.35 -2.70 20.27
CA ALA A 366 12.27 -1.86 21.46
C ALA A 366 12.69 -0.41 21.20
N ALA A 367 13.63 -0.17 20.28
CA ALA A 367 14.11 1.18 19.99
C ALA A 367 13.00 2.09 19.41
N PRO A 368 12.25 1.68 18.36
CA PRO A 368 11.17 2.51 17.84
C PRO A 368 9.99 2.61 18.80
N ALA A 369 9.65 1.53 19.51
CA ALA A 369 8.63 1.60 20.57
C ALA A 369 8.99 2.64 21.64
N LYS A 370 10.26 2.69 22.06
CA LYS A 370 10.74 3.71 23.01
C LYS A 370 10.74 5.11 22.40
N ALA A 371 11.27 5.29 21.19
CA ALA A 371 11.39 6.60 20.54
C ALA A 371 10.00 7.25 20.33
N PHE A 372 9.04 6.46 19.86
CA PHE A 372 7.67 6.90 19.59
C PHE A 372 6.70 6.74 20.78
N ARG A 373 7.23 6.39 21.96
CA ARG A 373 6.47 6.27 23.22
C ARG A 373 5.31 5.27 23.15
N LEU A 374 5.50 4.18 22.41
CA LEU A 374 4.57 3.04 22.33
C LEU A 374 4.81 2.12 23.53
N THR A 375 4.04 2.34 24.60
CA THR A 375 4.30 1.71 25.92
C THR A 375 3.83 0.26 26.04
N ASP A 376 3.05 -0.23 25.08
CA ASP A 376 2.38 -1.53 25.12
C ASP A 376 3.08 -2.60 24.26
N ARG A 377 4.18 -2.28 23.56
CA ARG A 377 4.80 -3.15 22.54
C ARG A 377 6.32 -3.00 22.44
N GLY A 378 6.91 -3.72 21.49
CA GLY A 378 8.35 -3.66 21.18
C GLY A 378 9.24 -4.45 22.14
N ARG A 379 8.65 -5.10 23.15
CA ARG A 379 9.35 -6.00 24.06
C ARG A 379 8.51 -7.23 24.38
N ILE A 380 9.18 -8.33 24.74
CA ILE A 380 8.54 -9.47 25.39
C ILE A 380 8.61 -9.21 26.89
N ALA A 381 7.52 -8.77 27.48
CA ALA A 381 7.42 -8.55 28.92
C ALA A 381 5.96 -8.67 29.38
N LYS A 382 5.78 -9.03 30.66
CA LYS A 382 4.45 -9.20 31.26
C LYS A 382 3.58 -7.96 31.08
N GLY A 383 2.34 -8.17 30.66
CA GLY A 383 1.33 -7.14 30.44
C GLY A 383 1.43 -6.41 29.10
N LEU A 384 2.52 -6.60 28.34
CA LEU A 384 2.62 -6.05 27.00
C LEU A 384 1.79 -6.86 26.00
N LYS A 385 1.44 -6.21 24.90
CA LYS A 385 0.69 -6.76 23.79
C LYS A 385 1.43 -7.97 23.21
N ALA A 386 0.71 -9.06 22.98
CA ALA A 386 1.24 -10.30 22.42
C ALA A 386 1.35 -10.21 20.89
N ASP A 387 2.13 -9.23 20.44
CA ASP A 387 2.60 -9.10 19.06
C ASP A 387 3.98 -9.75 19.00
N LEU A 388 4.08 -10.91 18.35
CA LEU A 388 5.24 -11.80 18.46
C LEU A 388 5.56 -12.48 17.13
N LEU A 389 6.84 -12.78 16.90
CA LEU A 389 7.28 -13.65 15.81
C LEU A 389 8.07 -14.82 16.40
N LEU A 390 7.78 -16.02 15.89
CA LEU A 390 8.60 -17.20 16.10
C LEU A 390 9.35 -17.48 14.79
N VAL A 391 10.68 -17.51 14.86
CA VAL A 391 11.56 -17.77 13.70
C VAL A 391 12.41 -19.01 13.96
N ASN A 392 12.80 -19.72 12.91
CA ASN A 392 13.79 -20.79 13.04
C ASN A 392 15.20 -20.20 13.23
N GLY A 393 16.00 -20.83 14.08
CA GLY A 393 17.37 -20.38 14.35
C GLY A 393 17.44 -19.18 15.30
N ASP A 394 18.60 -18.52 15.32
CA ASP A 394 18.92 -17.43 16.23
C ASP A 394 19.27 -16.13 15.48
N PRO A 395 18.33 -15.17 15.35
CA PRO A 395 18.57 -13.91 14.68
C PRO A 395 19.48 -12.96 15.49
N THR A 396 19.77 -13.25 16.76
CA THR A 396 20.72 -12.47 17.56
C THR A 396 22.18 -12.78 17.21
N SER A 397 22.41 -13.92 16.56
CA SER A 397 23.71 -14.35 16.02
C SER A 397 23.81 -14.15 14.50
N THR A 398 22.74 -14.45 13.75
CA THR A 398 22.71 -14.31 12.28
C THR A 398 21.41 -13.64 11.86
N ILE A 399 21.46 -12.36 11.47
CA ILE A 399 20.25 -11.55 11.21
C ILE A 399 19.30 -12.18 10.18
N ALA A 400 19.83 -12.84 9.15
CA ALA A 400 19.04 -13.52 8.10
C ALA A 400 18.10 -14.62 8.64
N ALA A 401 18.30 -15.12 9.87
CA ALA A 401 17.36 -16.04 10.51
C ALA A 401 15.97 -15.40 10.72
N VAL A 402 15.89 -14.06 10.78
CA VAL A 402 14.60 -13.34 10.90
C VAL A 402 13.70 -13.57 9.67
N HIS A 403 14.27 -13.94 8.52
CA HIS A 403 13.52 -14.23 7.30
C HIS A 403 12.70 -15.53 7.40
N ASP A 404 13.12 -16.49 8.22
CA ASP A 404 12.50 -17.82 8.34
C ASP A 404 11.40 -17.84 9.41
N ILE A 405 10.34 -17.05 9.16
CA ILE A 405 9.20 -16.88 10.06
C ILE A 405 8.31 -18.13 10.05
N VAL A 406 8.25 -18.80 11.21
CA VAL A 406 7.38 -19.95 11.47
C VAL A 406 5.95 -19.50 11.74
N GLU A 407 5.78 -18.57 12.67
CA GLU A 407 4.46 -18.12 13.12
C GLU A 407 4.51 -16.67 13.59
N ILE A 408 3.39 -15.98 13.45
CA ILE A 408 3.21 -14.57 13.83
C ILE A 408 1.95 -14.51 14.69
N TRP A 409 2.04 -13.80 15.81
CA TRP A 409 0.89 -13.44 16.64
C TRP A 409 0.67 -11.94 16.56
N LYS A 410 -0.60 -11.54 16.42
CA LYS A 410 -1.07 -10.16 16.50
C LYS A 410 -2.21 -10.13 17.51
N ASP A 411 -2.10 -9.29 18.54
CA ASP A 411 -3.06 -9.27 19.65
C ASP A 411 -3.25 -10.67 20.29
N GLY A 412 -2.17 -11.45 20.38
CA GLY A 412 -2.20 -12.83 20.91
C GLY A 412 -2.83 -13.88 19.98
N GLU A 413 -3.37 -13.47 18.83
CA GLU A 413 -3.96 -14.37 17.84
C GLU A 413 -2.94 -14.78 16.79
N ALA A 414 -2.83 -16.10 16.57
CA ALA A 414 -1.99 -16.66 15.52
C ALA A 414 -2.57 -16.36 14.14
N ILE A 415 -1.76 -15.76 13.26
CA ILE A 415 -2.20 -15.41 11.90
C ILE A 415 -1.82 -16.44 10.83
N SER A 416 -1.44 -17.65 11.21
CA SER A 416 -1.07 -18.73 10.28
C SER A 416 -2.16 -19.02 9.24
N ALA A 417 -3.43 -18.94 9.64
CA ALA A 417 -4.57 -19.10 8.72
C ALA A 417 -4.63 -17.97 7.68
N LEU A 418 -4.36 -16.71 8.08
CA LEU A 418 -4.30 -15.56 7.19
C LEU A 418 -3.15 -15.72 6.18
N ARG A 419 -1.96 -16.12 6.64
CA ARG A 419 -0.80 -16.37 5.76
C ARG A 419 -1.09 -17.49 4.75
N ALA A 420 -1.69 -18.59 5.21
CA ALA A 420 -2.05 -19.70 4.33
C ALA A 420 -3.09 -19.29 3.28
N ALA A 421 -4.14 -18.57 3.69
CA ALA A 421 -5.17 -18.06 2.79
C ALA A 421 -4.58 -17.12 1.73
N ARG A 422 -3.67 -16.22 2.12
CA ARG A 422 -2.98 -15.33 1.18
C ARG A 422 -2.15 -16.10 0.15
N ARG A 423 -1.35 -17.09 0.59
CA ARG A 423 -0.56 -17.93 -0.34
C ARG A 423 -1.44 -18.70 -1.31
N ALA A 424 -2.55 -19.25 -0.84
CA ALA A 424 -3.53 -19.94 -1.69
C ALA A 424 -4.13 -18.97 -2.73
N ALA A 425 -4.49 -17.75 -2.33
CA ALA A 425 -5.01 -16.73 -3.24
C ALA A 425 -3.99 -16.36 -4.33
N ILE A 426 -2.73 -16.09 -3.97
CA ILE A 426 -1.66 -15.77 -4.93
C ILE A 426 -1.38 -16.95 -5.87
N ALA A 427 -1.35 -18.18 -5.36
CA ALA A 427 -1.20 -19.36 -6.19
C ALA A 427 -2.35 -19.51 -7.19
N ASN A 428 -3.59 -19.21 -6.79
CA ASN A 428 -4.76 -19.23 -7.67
C ASN A 428 -4.75 -18.09 -8.70
N GLU A 429 -4.25 -16.90 -8.35
CA GLU A 429 -4.02 -15.79 -9.31
C GLU A 429 -2.99 -16.16 -10.38
N ALA A 430 -1.93 -16.89 -10.00
CA ALA A 430 -0.95 -17.40 -10.95
C ALA A 430 -1.54 -18.47 -11.90
N VAL A 431 -2.64 -19.12 -11.52
CA VAL A 431 -3.33 -20.19 -12.24
C VAL A 431 -4.54 -19.68 -13.05
N VAL A 432 -4.76 -18.35 -13.16
CA VAL A 432 -5.81 -17.81 -14.05
C VAL A 432 -5.51 -18.25 -15.49
N ARG A 433 -6.19 -19.32 -15.91
CA ARG A 433 -6.17 -19.86 -17.26
C ARG A 433 -6.61 -18.75 -18.20
N THR A 434 -5.88 -18.54 -19.29
CA THR A 434 -6.34 -17.67 -20.39
C THR A 434 -7.79 -18.03 -20.68
N PRO A 435 -8.74 -17.08 -20.54
CA PRO A 435 -10.14 -17.38 -20.79
C PRO A 435 -10.30 -17.94 -22.20
N THR A 436 -11.26 -18.85 -22.41
CA THR A 436 -11.59 -19.29 -23.78
C THR A 436 -12.00 -18.07 -24.61
N PRO A 437 -11.52 -17.92 -25.86
CA PRO A 437 -11.92 -16.82 -26.74
C PRO A 437 -13.44 -16.70 -26.82
N ILE A 438 -13.95 -15.49 -26.63
CA ILE A 438 -15.38 -15.18 -26.81
C ILE A 438 -15.72 -15.24 -28.29
N THR A 439 -16.80 -15.94 -28.64
CA THR A 439 -17.40 -15.86 -29.98
C THR A 439 -18.05 -14.50 -30.15
N LEU A 440 -17.52 -13.68 -31.06
CA LEU A 440 -18.10 -12.37 -31.37
C LEU A 440 -19.45 -12.53 -32.10
N PRO A 441 -20.42 -11.63 -31.87
CA PRO A 441 -21.61 -11.54 -32.71
C PRO A 441 -21.23 -11.34 -34.18
N THR A 442 -22.03 -11.87 -35.10
CA THR A 442 -21.76 -11.80 -36.54
C THR A 442 -21.64 -10.36 -37.06
N ASP A 443 -22.36 -9.40 -36.47
CA ASP A 443 -22.28 -7.98 -36.82
C ASP A 443 -21.29 -7.19 -35.92
N GLY A 444 -20.60 -7.89 -35.01
CA GLY A 444 -19.65 -7.36 -34.03
C GLY A 444 -20.26 -6.59 -32.87
N ARG A 445 -21.58 -6.39 -32.82
CA ARG A 445 -22.20 -5.40 -31.93
C ARG A 445 -22.16 -5.78 -30.46
N ILE A 446 -21.64 -4.89 -29.61
CA ILE A 446 -21.51 -5.11 -28.16
C ILE A 446 -22.41 -4.20 -27.31
N ALA A 447 -23.24 -3.36 -27.94
CA ALA A 447 -24.22 -2.54 -27.23
C ALA A 447 -25.50 -2.33 -28.05
N ARG A 448 -26.66 -2.39 -27.40
CA ARG A 448 -27.92 -1.81 -27.88
C ARG A 448 -28.47 -0.87 -26.81
N PHE A 449 -28.54 0.40 -27.15
CA PHE A 449 -29.05 1.45 -26.26
C PHE A 449 -30.55 1.63 -26.46
N SER A 450 -31.32 1.59 -25.38
CA SER A 450 -32.77 1.77 -25.38
C SER A 450 -33.24 2.43 -24.08
N VAL A 451 -34.56 2.67 -23.96
CA VAL A 451 -35.19 3.06 -22.70
C VAL A 451 -36.13 1.93 -22.26
N VAL A 452 -36.00 1.50 -21.00
CA VAL A 452 -36.89 0.55 -20.33
C VAL A 452 -37.28 1.17 -18.99
N ASP A 453 -38.58 1.29 -18.73
CA ASP A 453 -39.14 1.90 -17.51
C ASP A 453 -38.58 3.28 -17.18
N GLY A 454 -38.38 4.11 -18.21
CA GLY A 454 -37.87 5.48 -18.06
C GLY A 454 -36.37 5.58 -17.75
N LYS A 455 -35.63 4.46 -17.76
CA LYS A 455 -34.18 4.41 -17.57
C LYS A 455 -33.47 3.94 -18.84
N VAL A 456 -32.24 4.41 -19.03
CA VAL A 456 -31.39 3.92 -20.12
C VAL A 456 -31.04 2.45 -19.86
N ALA A 457 -31.33 1.60 -20.85
CA ALA A 457 -30.93 0.21 -20.86
C ALA A 457 -29.85 0.00 -21.93
N MET A 458 -28.84 -0.81 -21.59
CA MET A 458 -27.66 -1.07 -22.43
C MET A 458 -27.51 -2.59 -22.60
N ALA A 459 -28.30 -3.17 -23.51
CA ALA A 459 -28.28 -4.61 -23.72
C ALA A 459 -26.96 -5.06 -24.38
N VAL A 460 -26.41 -6.17 -23.89
CA VAL A 460 -25.16 -6.76 -24.38
C VAL A 460 -25.36 -8.21 -24.82
N PRO A 461 -24.63 -8.68 -25.84
CA PRO A 461 -24.67 -10.08 -26.26
C PRO A 461 -23.83 -11.00 -25.35
N PHE A 462 -22.85 -10.45 -24.62
CA PHE A 462 -22.00 -11.16 -23.67
C PHE A 462 -21.41 -10.17 -22.65
N GLY A 463 -20.84 -10.73 -21.59
CA GLY A 463 -20.19 -9.96 -20.53
C GLY A 463 -21.17 -9.41 -19.48
N ALA A 464 -20.62 -8.71 -18.50
CA ALA A 464 -21.36 -8.13 -17.37
C ALA A 464 -22.07 -6.82 -17.71
N GLY A 465 -21.93 -6.34 -18.95
CA GLY A 465 -22.66 -5.18 -19.45
C GLY A 465 -21.85 -3.89 -19.45
N TRP A 466 -22.57 -2.78 -19.54
CA TRP A 466 -22.04 -1.43 -19.55
C TRP A 466 -22.39 -0.69 -18.25
N SER A 467 -21.45 0.08 -17.72
CA SER A 467 -21.72 1.00 -16.61
C SER A 467 -20.98 2.32 -16.80
N GLU A 468 -21.50 3.37 -16.16
CA GLU A 468 -20.75 4.60 -15.94
C GLU A 468 -19.44 4.28 -15.20
N SER A 469 -18.37 4.97 -15.57
CA SER A 469 -17.05 4.81 -14.97
C SER A 469 -16.34 6.15 -14.90
N THR A 470 -15.85 6.49 -13.72
CA THR A 470 -15.09 7.71 -13.47
C THR A 470 -13.88 7.41 -12.60
N ASP A 471 -12.95 8.35 -12.56
CA ASP A 471 -11.80 8.34 -11.67
C ASP A 471 -12.14 8.30 -10.16
N PHE A 472 -13.43 8.40 -9.79
CA PHE A 472 -13.90 8.28 -8.40
C PHE A 472 -13.41 7.00 -7.72
N ILE A 473 -13.35 5.88 -8.46
CA ILE A 473 -12.86 4.61 -7.92
C ILE A 473 -11.38 4.66 -7.50
N LEU A 474 -10.62 5.65 -7.97
CA LEU A 474 -9.22 5.91 -7.61
C LEU A 474 -9.06 7.24 -6.85
N GLY A 475 -10.14 7.73 -6.21
CA GLY A 475 -10.12 8.94 -5.38
C GLY A 475 -10.30 10.25 -6.15
N GLY A 476 -10.60 10.18 -7.46
CA GLY A 476 -10.98 11.34 -8.27
C GLY A 476 -12.39 11.86 -7.95
N SER A 477 -12.77 12.94 -8.62
CA SER A 477 -14.09 13.58 -8.43
C SER A 477 -14.82 13.88 -9.73
N SER A 478 -14.36 13.30 -10.84
CA SER A 478 -15.01 13.42 -12.13
C SER A 478 -16.37 12.73 -12.12
N SER A 479 -17.30 13.25 -12.92
CA SER A 479 -18.69 12.78 -12.97
C SER A 479 -19.12 12.53 -14.40
N VAL A 480 -19.97 11.54 -14.59
CA VAL A 480 -20.65 11.26 -15.85
C VAL A 480 -22.08 10.81 -15.54
N THR A 481 -23.00 11.16 -16.43
CA THR A 481 -24.38 10.70 -16.43
C THR A 481 -24.76 10.28 -17.84
N THR A 482 -25.65 9.30 -17.95
CA THR A 482 -26.08 8.70 -19.20
C THR A 482 -27.55 8.97 -19.52
N THR A 483 -27.83 9.41 -20.74
CA THR A 483 -29.19 9.53 -21.28
C THR A 483 -29.27 8.96 -22.70
N LEU A 484 -30.45 8.57 -23.16
CA LEU A 484 -30.63 8.20 -24.57
C LEU A 484 -30.74 9.47 -25.43
N GLY A 485 -30.02 9.50 -26.55
CA GLY A 485 -29.93 10.64 -27.46
C GLY A 485 -30.65 10.41 -28.79
N GLY A 486 -30.27 11.22 -29.78
CA GLY A 486 -30.76 11.09 -31.15
C GLY A 486 -30.22 9.84 -31.86
N MET A 487 -30.42 9.80 -33.18
CA MET A 487 -29.91 8.71 -34.01
C MET A 487 -28.57 9.09 -34.63
N ALA A 488 -27.65 8.13 -34.67
CA ALA A 488 -26.49 8.19 -35.55
C ALA A 488 -26.90 8.01 -37.03
N PRO A 489 -26.03 8.32 -38.01
CA PRO A 489 -26.36 8.25 -39.44
C PRO A 489 -26.86 6.88 -39.93
N ASN A 490 -26.50 5.80 -39.24
CA ASN A 490 -26.95 4.44 -39.50
C ASN A 490 -28.28 4.08 -38.80
N GLY A 491 -28.99 5.06 -38.25
CA GLY A 491 -30.29 4.88 -37.59
C GLY A 491 -30.23 4.21 -36.23
N GLN A 492 -29.05 4.04 -35.63
CA GLN A 492 -28.92 3.49 -34.27
C GLN A 492 -29.04 4.60 -33.23
N ALA A 493 -29.75 4.30 -32.14
CA ALA A 493 -29.88 5.22 -31.01
C ALA A 493 -28.52 5.47 -30.35
N ALA A 494 -28.27 6.73 -29.99
CA ALA A 494 -27.05 7.15 -29.33
C ALA A 494 -27.19 7.12 -27.80
N LEU A 495 -26.12 6.73 -27.12
CA LEU A 495 -25.92 7.00 -25.70
C LEU A 495 -25.25 8.35 -25.54
N VAL A 496 -25.86 9.27 -24.80
CA VAL A 496 -25.30 10.58 -24.47
C VAL A 496 -24.63 10.48 -23.10
N LEU A 497 -23.35 10.83 -23.04
CA LEU A 497 -22.54 10.97 -21.85
C LEU A 497 -22.39 12.47 -21.57
N THR A 498 -22.89 12.93 -20.42
CA THR A 498 -22.73 14.33 -19.98
C THR A 498 -22.05 14.32 -18.62
N GLY A 499 -20.99 15.11 -18.49
CA GLY A 499 -20.16 15.07 -17.29
C GLY A 499 -19.15 16.19 -17.21
N ALA A 500 -18.25 16.07 -16.24
CA ALA A 500 -17.13 16.96 -16.07
C ALA A 500 -15.91 16.19 -15.58
N ILE A 501 -14.77 16.45 -16.21
CA ILE A 501 -13.46 16.07 -15.69
C ILE A 501 -13.08 17.07 -14.61
N LYS A 502 -12.71 16.57 -13.43
CA LYS A 502 -12.28 17.40 -12.30
C LYS A 502 -10.83 17.11 -11.94
N PRO A 503 -10.10 18.13 -11.45
CA PRO A 503 -8.76 17.93 -10.92
C PRO A 503 -8.81 17.06 -9.66
N GLY A 504 -7.70 16.39 -9.34
CA GLY A 504 -7.51 15.63 -8.10
C GLY A 504 -6.99 14.20 -8.29
N TYR A 505 -7.12 13.62 -9.48
CA TYR A 505 -6.46 12.36 -9.85
C TYR A 505 -5.44 12.60 -10.98
N ILE A 506 -4.32 11.87 -10.97
CA ILE A 506 -3.19 12.11 -11.91
C ILE A 506 -3.53 11.79 -13.38
N ALA A 507 -4.53 10.95 -13.61
CA ALA A 507 -5.01 10.58 -14.94
C ALA A 507 -6.54 10.54 -14.96
N PRO A 508 -7.23 11.69 -14.83
CA PRO A 508 -8.66 11.74 -14.58
C PRO A 508 -9.45 11.29 -15.82
N TRP A 509 -10.56 10.60 -15.58
CA TRP A 509 -11.47 10.15 -16.64
C TRP A 509 -12.92 10.16 -16.20
N ALA A 510 -13.81 10.24 -17.18
CA ALA A 510 -15.25 10.06 -17.01
C ALA A 510 -15.86 9.57 -18.32
N GLY A 511 -16.62 8.48 -18.27
CA GLY A 511 -17.19 7.87 -19.46
C GLY A 511 -18.02 6.63 -19.19
N ILE A 512 -18.09 5.76 -20.19
CA ILE A 512 -18.81 4.48 -20.11
C ILE A 512 -17.86 3.31 -20.33
N ALA A 513 -17.96 2.30 -19.48
CA ALA A 513 -17.13 1.11 -19.50
C ALA A 513 -17.93 -0.13 -19.90
N PHE A 514 -17.37 -0.94 -20.79
CA PHE A 514 -17.83 -2.28 -21.13
C PHE A 514 -16.99 -3.33 -20.40
N TYR A 515 -17.67 -4.27 -19.74
CA TYR A 515 -17.04 -5.39 -19.03
C TYR A 515 -17.29 -6.70 -19.76
N PRO A 516 -16.30 -7.21 -20.54
CA PRO A 516 -16.49 -8.41 -21.35
C PRO A 516 -16.54 -9.72 -20.54
N GLY A 517 -16.06 -9.70 -19.29
CA GLY A 517 -16.10 -10.85 -18.38
C GLY A 517 -17.50 -11.13 -17.82
N ALA A 518 -17.71 -12.34 -17.29
CA ALA A 518 -18.99 -12.75 -16.68
C ALA A 518 -19.39 -11.90 -15.46
N GLN A 519 -18.44 -11.18 -14.86
CA GLN A 519 -18.64 -10.18 -13.83
C GLN A 519 -17.71 -8.97 -14.11
N PRO A 520 -18.03 -7.77 -13.61
CA PRO A 520 -17.13 -6.62 -13.76
C PRO A 520 -15.71 -6.95 -13.29
N PHE A 521 -14.71 -6.45 -14.04
CA PHE A 521 -13.27 -6.67 -13.83
C PHE A 521 -12.76 -8.12 -13.93
N ARG A 522 -13.62 -9.12 -14.13
CA ARG A 522 -13.15 -10.48 -14.45
C ARG A 522 -12.60 -10.51 -15.88
N PRO A 523 -11.45 -11.14 -16.13
CA PRO A 523 -10.86 -11.18 -17.47
C PRO A 523 -11.72 -12.02 -18.42
N ALA A 524 -11.79 -11.57 -19.66
CA ALA A 524 -12.35 -12.27 -20.80
C ALA A 524 -11.37 -12.22 -21.98
N ASN A 525 -11.47 -13.20 -22.85
CA ASN A 525 -10.60 -13.29 -24.03
C ASN A 525 -11.31 -12.71 -25.25
N LEU A 526 -11.00 -11.45 -25.54
CA LEU A 526 -11.38 -10.72 -26.74
C LEU A 526 -10.35 -10.87 -27.87
N GLY A 527 -9.45 -11.85 -27.84
CA GLY A 527 -8.38 -12.01 -28.83
C GLY A 527 -8.85 -12.23 -30.27
N ALA A 528 -10.11 -12.64 -30.45
CA ALA A 528 -10.78 -12.70 -31.75
C ALA A 528 -11.07 -11.30 -32.33
N ALA A 529 -11.24 -10.28 -31.49
CA ALA A 529 -11.43 -8.90 -31.93
C ALA A 529 -10.09 -8.25 -32.30
N LYS A 530 -10.06 -7.56 -33.44
CA LYS A 530 -8.92 -6.77 -33.93
C LYS A 530 -9.18 -5.28 -33.86
N ALA A 531 -10.44 -4.86 -33.97
CA ALA A 531 -10.82 -3.45 -33.93
C ALA A 531 -12.05 -3.19 -33.06
N LEU A 532 -12.12 -1.98 -32.51
CA LEU A 532 -13.30 -1.38 -31.91
C LEU A 532 -13.81 -0.28 -32.86
N ARG A 533 -15.07 -0.37 -33.27
CA ARG A 533 -15.73 0.61 -34.14
C ARG A 533 -16.98 1.16 -33.50
N PHE A 534 -17.21 2.47 -33.60
CA PHE A 534 -18.43 3.12 -33.14
C PHE A 534 -18.61 4.49 -33.80
N TRP A 535 -19.84 4.99 -33.83
CA TRP A 535 -20.12 6.37 -34.19
C TRP A 535 -19.95 7.25 -32.97
N ALA A 536 -19.33 8.42 -33.14
CA ALA A 536 -19.19 9.41 -32.08
C ALA A 536 -19.32 10.85 -32.58
N ARG A 537 -19.83 11.71 -31.70
CA ARG A 537 -19.77 13.17 -31.81
C ARG A 537 -19.74 13.77 -30.40
N GLY A 538 -19.21 14.96 -30.23
CA GLY A 538 -19.13 15.57 -28.91
C GLY A 538 -18.65 17.00 -28.88
N GLU A 539 -18.74 17.57 -27.68
CA GLU A 539 -18.20 18.87 -27.31
C GLU A 539 -17.32 18.67 -26.08
N GLY A 540 -16.07 19.10 -26.17
CA GLY A 540 -15.03 18.81 -25.18
C GLY A 540 -13.66 18.81 -25.85
N LYS A 541 -12.59 18.76 -25.05
CA LYS A 541 -11.23 18.98 -25.56
C LYS A 541 -10.39 17.71 -25.73
N SER A 542 -10.72 16.62 -25.03
CA SER A 542 -9.97 15.37 -25.14
C SER A 542 -10.83 14.16 -24.79
N PHE A 543 -10.85 13.19 -25.71
CA PHE A 543 -11.55 11.92 -25.56
C PHE A 543 -10.59 10.78 -25.92
N ALA A 544 -10.80 9.60 -25.32
CA ALA A 544 -10.00 8.44 -25.60
C ALA A 544 -10.80 7.14 -25.45
N VAL A 545 -10.25 6.08 -26.04
CA VAL A 545 -10.56 4.70 -25.68
C VAL A 545 -9.46 4.21 -24.74
N MET A 546 -9.85 3.58 -23.63
CA MET A 546 -8.94 2.95 -22.68
C MET A 546 -9.22 1.46 -22.56
N GLY A 547 -8.17 0.64 -22.59
CA GLY A 547 -8.25 -0.81 -22.43
C GLY A 547 -7.51 -1.28 -21.19
N PHE A 548 -8.18 -2.07 -20.36
CA PHE A 548 -7.61 -2.67 -19.14
C PHE A 548 -7.54 -4.18 -19.32
N SER A 549 -6.38 -4.76 -19.04
CA SER A 549 -6.15 -6.20 -19.04
C SER A 549 -5.42 -6.62 -17.78
N THR A 550 -5.53 -7.90 -17.41
CA THR A 550 -4.82 -8.44 -16.24
C THR A 550 -3.31 -8.21 -16.34
N SER A 551 -2.74 -8.27 -17.54
CA SER A 551 -1.32 -8.04 -17.81
C SER A 551 -0.89 -6.56 -17.75
N GLY A 552 -1.79 -5.62 -18.04
CA GLY A 552 -1.54 -4.18 -17.97
C GLY A 552 -1.60 -3.61 -16.54
N GLY A 553 -2.11 -4.39 -15.58
CA GLY A 553 -2.26 -3.96 -14.19
C GLY A 553 -3.19 -2.74 -14.08
N GLN A 554 -2.76 -1.72 -13.31
CA GLN A 554 -3.53 -0.48 -13.13
C GLN A 554 -3.30 0.57 -14.23
N ARG A 555 -2.42 0.30 -15.21
CA ARG A 555 -2.12 1.23 -16.31
C ARG A 555 -2.87 0.79 -17.58
N PRO A 556 -3.93 1.49 -18.01
CA PRO A 556 -4.61 1.12 -19.23
C PRO A 556 -3.74 1.39 -20.46
N GLY A 557 -3.99 0.64 -21.53
CA GLY A 557 -3.69 1.13 -22.87
C GLY A 557 -4.62 2.29 -23.19
N VAL A 558 -4.11 3.38 -23.75
CA VAL A 558 -4.90 4.58 -24.05
C VAL A 558 -4.69 4.95 -25.50
N SER A 559 -5.78 5.18 -26.24
CA SER A 559 -5.74 5.70 -27.60
C SER A 559 -6.67 6.91 -27.71
N PRO A 560 -6.14 8.11 -28.01
CA PRO A 560 -6.95 9.30 -28.21
C PRO A 560 -7.93 9.15 -29.39
N ILE A 561 -9.11 9.73 -29.27
CA ILE A 561 -10.09 9.82 -30.36
C ILE A 561 -10.41 11.29 -30.64
N THR A 562 -10.54 11.64 -31.91
CA THR A 562 -10.93 12.99 -32.34
C THR A 562 -12.41 12.98 -32.68
N VAL A 563 -13.20 13.79 -31.98
CA VAL A 563 -14.64 13.93 -32.22
C VAL A 563 -15.00 15.41 -32.26
N GLY A 564 -15.89 15.79 -33.16
CA GLY A 564 -16.44 17.14 -33.28
C GLY A 564 -17.95 17.12 -33.10
N LYS A 565 -18.61 18.23 -33.45
CA LYS A 565 -20.08 18.35 -33.38
C LYS A 565 -20.80 17.42 -34.37
N GLU A 566 -20.14 17.11 -35.47
CA GLU A 566 -20.65 16.20 -36.49
C GLU A 566 -20.36 14.74 -36.14
N TRP A 567 -21.25 13.86 -36.59
CA TRP A 567 -21.06 12.41 -36.45
C TRP A 567 -19.86 11.93 -37.27
N THR A 568 -18.94 11.25 -36.60
CA THR A 568 -17.80 10.59 -37.22
C THR A 568 -17.78 9.12 -36.81
N GLU A 569 -17.41 8.23 -37.73
CA GLU A 569 -17.13 6.84 -37.38
C GLU A 569 -15.69 6.72 -36.88
N VAL A 570 -15.53 6.25 -35.66
CA VAL A 570 -14.24 5.99 -35.02
C VAL A 570 -13.93 4.51 -35.16
N THR A 571 -12.76 4.19 -35.71
CA THR A 571 -12.22 2.82 -35.75
C THR A 571 -10.83 2.80 -35.14
N LEU A 572 -10.64 1.95 -34.13
CA LEU A 572 -9.39 1.77 -33.41
C LEU A 572 -8.96 0.32 -33.48
N ARG A 573 -7.70 0.04 -33.84
CA ARG A 573 -7.16 -1.31 -33.68
C ARG A 573 -6.86 -1.55 -32.21
N LEU A 574 -7.27 -2.69 -31.66
CA LEU A 574 -6.98 -3.02 -30.26
C LEU A 574 -5.48 -3.12 -29.98
N ALA A 575 -4.68 -3.44 -31.01
CA ALA A 575 -3.22 -3.46 -30.92
C ALA A 575 -2.59 -2.06 -30.74
N ASP A 576 -3.31 -0.98 -31.06
CA ASP A 576 -2.82 0.39 -30.87
C ASP A 576 -2.91 0.82 -29.38
N LEU A 577 -3.55 0.01 -28.53
CA LEU A 577 -3.57 0.19 -27.08
C LEU A 577 -2.33 -0.48 -26.45
N ALA A 578 -1.21 0.24 -26.37
CA ALA A 578 0.12 -0.29 -26.04
C ALA A 578 0.25 -1.13 -24.73
N ASN A 579 -0.66 -0.98 -23.77
CA ASN A 579 -0.69 -1.73 -22.50
C ASN A 579 -1.95 -2.60 -22.33
N PHE A 580 -2.63 -2.93 -23.42
CA PHE A 580 -3.85 -3.72 -23.40
C PHE A 580 -3.63 -5.06 -24.10
N ASP A 581 -3.86 -6.14 -23.35
CA ASP A 581 -3.90 -7.50 -23.89
C ASP A 581 -5.36 -7.93 -24.06
N PRO A 582 -5.86 -8.08 -25.30
CA PRO A 582 -7.24 -8.47 -25.53
C PRO A 582 -7.54 -9.88 -25.04
N THR A 583 -6.55 -10.76 -24.86
CA THR A 583 -6.78 -12.13 -24.37
C THR A 583 -7.08 -12.21 -22.88
N THR A 584 -6.79 -11.14 -22.13
CA THR A 584 -7.06 -11.01 -20.70
C THR A 584 -7.80 -9.71 -20.37
N ALA A 585 -8.62 -9.22 -21.31
CA ALA A 585 -9.35 -7.97 -21.22
C ALA A 585 -10.33 -7.98 -20.03
N GLN A 586 -10.23 -6.97 -19.17
CA GLN A 586 -11.12 -6.76 -18.03
C GLN A 586 -12.15 -5.65 -18.31
N MET A 587 -11.76 -4.64 -19.10
CA MET A 587 -12.60 -3.48 -19.38
C MET A 587 -12.14 -2.76 -20.66
N LEU A 588 -13.11 -2.26 -21.43
CA LEU A 588 -12.91 -1.23 -22.47
C LEU A 588 -13.74 0.00 -22.09
N LEU A 589 -13.14 1.19 -22.09
CA LEU A 589 -13.78 2.42 -21.67
C LEU A 589 -13.72 3.48 -22.78
N ILE A 590 -14.82 4.17 -23.02
CA ILE A 590 -14.91 5.29 -23.96
C ILE A 590 -15.35 6.53 -23.17
N GLY A 591 -14.55 7.60 -23.19
CA GLY A 591 -14.83 8.75 -22.34
C GLY A 591 -13.89 9.93 -22.51
N ALA A 592 -14.17 10.98 -21.74
CA ALA A 592 -13.30 12.14 -21.62
C ALA A 592 -12.10 11.82 -20.71
N VAL A 593 -10.95 12.42 -21.02
CA VAL A 593 -9.68 12.21 -20.29
C VAL A 593 -8.89 13.51 -20.14
N GLN A 594 -8.07 13.59 -19.09
CA GLN A 594 -6.96 14.54 -18.87
C GLN A 594 -7.24 16.06 -18.86
N GLN A 595 -8.29 16.56 -19.49
CA GLN A 595 -8.57 17.98 -19.59
C GLN A 595 -9.80 18.37 -18.75
N ASP A 596 -9.55 19.20 -17.74
CA ASP A 596 -10.57 19.72 -16.83
C ASP A 596 -11.69 20.47 -17.57
N GLY A 597 -12.92 20.24 -17.10
CA GLY A 597 -14.10 20.95 -17.56
C GLY A 597 -15.24 20.03 -17.99
N PRO A 598 -16.38 20.65 -18.38
CA PRO A 598 -17.54 19.90 -18.84
C PRO A 598 -17.25 19.23 -20.19
N PHE A 599 -17.87 18.07 -20.39
CA PHE A 599 -17.87 17.39 -21.68
C PHE A 599 -19.25 16.83 -22.00
N ARG A 600 -19.48 16.68 -23.30
CA ARG A 600 -20.61 15.93 -23.84
C ARG A 600 -20.11 15.02 -24.96
N LEU A 601 -20.34 13.72 -24.83
CA LEU A 601 -19.97 12.73 -25.84
C LEU A 601 -21.19 11.87 -26.16
N GLU A 602 -21.53 11.74 -27.44
CA GLU A 602 -22.51 10.78 -27.91
C GLU A 602 -21.79 9.61 -28.57
N ILE A 603 -22.20 8.39 -28.26
CA ILE A 603 -21.71 7.17 -28.93
C ILE A 603 -22.87 6.31 -29.43
N ALA A 604 -22.71 5.67 -30.58
CA ALA A 604 -23.71 4.76 -31.13
C ALA A 604 -23.04 3.58 -31.88
N ASP A 605 -23.78 2.48 -32.01
CA ASP A 605 -23.38 1.29 -32.77
C ASP A 605 -21.97 0.75 -32.44
N VAL A 606 -21.71 0.50 -31.16
CA VAL A 606 -20.41 0.03 -30.69
C VAL A 606 -20.20 -1.45 -31.04
N ARG A 607 -19.09 -1.74 -31.74
CA ARG A 607 -18.78 -3.07 -32.29
C ARG A 607 -17.33 -3.47 -32.05
N LEU A 608 -17.12 -4.74 -31.75
CA LEU A 608 -15.84 -5.44 -31.83
C LEU A 608 -15.80 -6.24 -33.13
N LEU A 609 -14.82 -5.97 -33.98
CA LEU A 609 -14.66 -6.56 -35.30
C LEU A 609 -13.45 -7.49 -35.33
N ASP A 610 -13.52 -8.56 -36.10
CA ASP A 610 -12.43 -9.52 -36.31
C ASP A 610 -11.43 -9.10 -37.41
N GLN A 611 -11.74 -8.03 -38.14
CA GLN A 611 -10.92 -7.40 -39.19
C GLN A 611 -10.84 -5.89 -39.03
#